data_AF-A0ABD2JKT6-F1
#
_entry.id   AF-A0ABD2JKT6-F1
#
_cell.length_a   1.000
_cell.length_b   1.000
_cell.length_c   1.000
_cell.angle_alpha   90.00
_cell.angle_beta   90.00
_cell.angle_gamma   90.00
#
_symmetry.space_group_name_H-M   'P 1'
#
loop_
_entity.id
_entity.type
_entity.pdbx_description
1 polymer ?
#
loop_
_entity_poly.entity_id
_entity_poly.type
_entity_poly.pdbx_seq_one_letter_code
_entity_poly.pdbx_strand_id
1 'polypeptide(L)'
;MANSSLMLPIFTLFVVLIAIKFYASEQNPISVDLAQLDRQINEKQQKANQLRQQIASENNPEIKQSEMRTLQAMIEEINNLQAQRKSYQNTDQNAQNNLG
;
A
#
# COMPACT_ATOMS: atom_id res chain seq x y z
N MET A 1 -27.85 -3.54 54.68
CA MET A 1 -28.02 -4.32 53.43
C MET A 1 -28.65 -3.42 52.38
N ALA A 2 -28.38 -3.69 51.10
CA ALA A 2 -28.76 -2.98 49.86
C ALA A 2 -27.69 -2.02 49.28
N ASN A 3 -26.63 -2.61 48.70
CA ASN A 3 -25.88 -2.00 47.60
C ASN A 3 -26.28 -2.77 46.33
N SER A 4 -27.20 -2.24 45.53
CA SER A 4 -27.43 -2.80 44.20
C SER A 4 -28.08 -1.81 43.25
N SER A 5 -27.46 -1.75 42.07
CA SER A 5 -28.12 -1.54 40.78
C SER A 5 -28.42 -0.11 40.33
N LEU A 6 -27.37 0.59 39.86
CA LEU A 6 -27.49 1.72 38.94
C LEU A 6 -26.30 1.82 37.96
N MET A 7 -25.61 0.69 37.71
CA MET A 7 -24.39 0.59 36.89
C MET A 7 -24.57 -0.26 35.62
N LEU A 8 -25.82 -0.59 35.24
CA LEU A 8 -26.10 -1.40 34.05
C LEU A 8 -26.37 -0.64 32.73
N PRO A 9 -26.94 0.59 32.69
CA PRO A 9 -27.38 1.16 31.41
C PRO A 9 -26.28 1.86 30.60
N ILE A 10 -25.22 2.35 31.25
CA ILE A 10 -24.13 3.07 30.57
C ILE A 10 -23.21 2.09 29.82
N PHE A 11 -22.93 0.94 30.43
CA PHE A 11 -22.03 -0.06 29.85
C PHE A 11 -22.63 -0.69 28.58
N THR A 12 -23.94 -0.96 28.58
CA THR A 12 -24.64 -1.50 27.41
C THR A 12 -24.68 -0.50 26.24
N LEU A 13 -24.92 0.78 26.51
CA LEU A 13 -24.86 1.83 25.48
C LEU A 13 -23.45 1.99 24.88
N PHE A 14 -22.41 1.84 25.70
CA PHE A 14 -21.03 1.93 25.25
C PHE A 14 -20.64 0.77 24.31
N VAL A 15 -21.05 -0.46 24.63
CA VAL A 15 -20.79 -1.63 23.78
C VAL A 15 -21.53 -1.53 22.43
N VAL A 16 -22.77 -1.02 22.43
CA VAL A 16 -23.55 -0.83 21.20
C VAL A 16 -22.93 0.26 20.32
N LEU A 17 -22.49 1.38 20.91
CA LEU A 17 -21.78 2.44 20.17
C LEU A 17 -20.46 1.96 19.56
N ILE A 18 -19.74 1.08 20.26
CA ILE A 18 -18.53 0.46 19.75
C ILE A 18 -18.87 -0.49 18.58
N ALA A 19 -19.89 -1.34 18.71
CA ALA A 19 -20.29 -2.28 17.67
C ALA A 19 -20.74 -1.60 16.37
N ILE A 20 -21.45 -0.46 16.46
CA ILE A 20 -21.88 0.32 15.28
C ILE A 20 -20.66 0.93 14.56
N LYS A 21 -19.62 1.37 15.28
CA LYS A 21 -18.39 1.86 14.66
C LYS A 21 -17.60 0.74 13.95
N PHE A 22 -17.60 -0.48 14.49
CA PHE A 22 -16.94 -1.61 13.85
C PHE A 22 -17.68 -2.09 12.59
N TYR A 23 -19.01 -2.14 12.60
CA TYR A 23 -19.77 -2.59 11.42
C TYR A 23 -19.78 -1.58 10.26
N ALA A 24 -19.68 -0.27 10.54
CA ALA A 24 -19.50 0.75 9.51
C ALA A 24 -18.09 0.73 8.88
N SER A 25 -17.13 0.05 9.51
CA SER A 25 -15.78 -0.15 8.97
C SER A 25 -15.64 -1.44 8.12
N GLU A 26 -16.71 -2.23 7.95
CA GLU A 26 -16.73 -3.42 7.08
C GLU A 26 -17.07 -3.12 5.61
N GLN A 27 -16.90 -1.88 5.16
CA GLN A 27 -16.91 -1.54 3.74
C GLN A 27 -15.75 -0.60 3.43
N ASN A 28 -14.58 -1.19 3.19
CA ASN A 28 -14.02 -1.13 1.85
C ASN A 28 -13.11 -2.35 1.67
N PRO A 29 -13.26 -3.11 0.57
CA PRO A 29 -12.41 -4.25 0.28
C PRO A 29 -10.96 -3.79 0.23
N ILE A 30 -10.02 -4.73 0.14
CA ILE A 30 -8.63 -4.49 -0.20
C ILE A 30 -8.59 -3.83 -1.59
N SER A 31 -8.94 -2.54 -1.67
CA SER A 31 -8.59 -1.66 -2.75
C SER A 31 -7.11 -1.41 -2.50
N VAL A 32 -6.27 -2.19 -3.15
CA VAL A 32 -4.89 -1.75 -3.32
C VAL A 32 -5.02 -0.41 -4.02
N ASP A 33 -4.88 0.67 -3.26
CA ASP A 33 -5.05 2.02 -3.76
C ASP A 33 -4.02 2.17 -4.87
N LEU A 34 -4.49 2.20 -6.13
CA LEU A 34 -3.63 2.35 -7.29
C LEU A 34 -2.75 3.60 -7.12
N ALA A 35 -3.23 4.61 -6.38
CA ALA A 35 -2.44 5.79 -6.02
C ALA A 35 -1.34 5.52 -5.00
N GLN A 36 -1.46 4.52 -4.11
CA GLN A 36 -0.36 4.06 -3.26
C GLN A 36 0.69 3.29 -4.06
N LEU A 37 0.25 2.41 -4.98
CA LEU A 37 1.15 1.73 -5.91
C LEU A 37 1.92 2.73 -6.79
N ASP A 38 1.23 3.74 -7.33
CA ASP A 38 1.84 4.79 -8.13
C ASP A 38 2.84 5.64 -7.34
N ARG A 39 2.54 5.94 -6.08
CA ARG A 39 3.50 6.60 -5.18
C ARG A 39 4.76 5.77 -4.99
N GLN A 40 4.63 4.48 -4.69
CA GLN A 40 5.78 3.59 -4.50
C GLN A 40 6.61 3.42 -5.77
N ILE A 41 5.96 3.31 -6.93
CA ILE A 41 6.64 3.25 -8.24
C ILE A 41 7.43 4.55 -8.47
N ASN A 42 6.81 5.71 -8.26
CA ASN A 42 7.47 7.01 -8.45
C ASN A 42 8.66 7.19 -7.50
N GLU A 43 8.52 6.85 -6.22
CA GLU A 43 9.61 6.93 -5.25
C GLU A 43 10.79 6.03 -5.64
N LYS A 44 10.52 4.79 -6.06
CA LYS A 44 11.58 3.87 -6.52
C LYS A 44 12.22 4.34 -7.81
N GLN A 45 11.45 4.89 -8.76
CA GLN A 45 12.00 5.48 -9.98
C GLN A 45 12.91 6.67 -9.69
N GLN A 46 12.54 7.54 -8.74
CA GLN A 46 13.40 8.65 -8.31
C GLN A 46 14.71 8.14 -7.71
N LYS A 47 14.66 7.14 -6.83
CA LYS A 47 15.87 6.52 -6.25
C LYS A 47 16.74 5.82 -7.31
N ALA A 48 16.13 5.12 -8.25
CA ALA A 48 16.86 4.50 -9.37
C ALA A 48 17.55 5.55 -10.24
N ASN A 49 16.90 6.70 -10.49
CA ASN A 49 17.50 7.80 -11.23
C ASN A 49 18.66 8.46 -10.48
N GLN A 50 18.53 8.63 -9.15
CA GLN A 50 19.63 9.10 -8.31
C GLN A 50 20.83 8.15 -8.35
N LEU A 51 20.59 6.84 -8.19
CA LEU A 51 21.65 5.83 -8.27
C LEU A 51 22.30 5.82 -9.66
N ARG A 52 21.53 5.99 -10.73
CA ARG A 52 22.06 6.08 -12.08
C ARG A 52 22.98 7.29 -12.27
N GLN A 53 22.66 8.43 -11.64
CA GLN A 53 23.55 9.60 -11.64
C GLN A 53 24.81 9.34 -10.81
N GLN A 54 24.70 8.67 -9.66
CA GLN A 54 25.84 8.27 -8.83
C GLN A 54 26.81 7.37 -9.60
N ILE A 55 26.30 6.31 -10.25
CA ILE A 55 27.06 5.41 -11.13
C ILE A 55 27.76 6.18 -12.26
N ALA A 56 27.10 7.20 -12.82
CA ALA A 56 27.68 8.00 -13.89
C ALA A 56 28.84 8.88 -13.39
N SER A 57 28.76 9.38 -12.15
CA SER A 57 29.83 10.13 -11.48
C SER A 57 30.91 9.25 -10.84
N GLU A 58 30.67 7.95 -10.69
CA GLU A 58 31.60 7.03 -10.04
C GLU A 58 32.77 6.68 -10.97
N ASN A 59 33.98 6.91 -10.47
CA ASN A 59 35.25 6.66 -11.15
C ASN A 59 35.85 5.30 -10.76
N ASN A 60 35.44 4.73 -9.62
CA ASN A 60 35.85 3.41 -9.18
C ASN A 60 35.03 2.31 -9.91
N PRO A 61 35.67 1.45 -10.74
CA PRO A 61 34.95 0.45 -11.52
C PRO A 61 34.27 -0.63 -10.66
N GLU A 62 34.81 -0.95 -9.48
CA GLU A 62 34.22 -1.96 -8.58
C GLU A 62 32.93 -1.44 -7.93
N ILE A 63 32.95 -0.19 -7.46
CA ILE A 63 31.77 0.48 -6.90
C ILE A 63 30.71 0.63 -7.99
N LYS A 64 31.10 1.07 -9.19
CA LYS A 64 30.21 1.20 -10.34
C LYS A 64 29.52 -0.11 -10.71
N GLN A 65 30.25 -1.23 -10.71
CA GLN A 65 29.67 -2.55 -10.96
C GLN A 65 28.70 -2.98 -9.84
N SER A 66 29.05 -2.75 -8.59
CA SER A 66 28.19 -3.05 -7.45
C SER A 66 26.88 -2.26 -7.52
N GLU A 67 26.98 -0.95 -7.72
CA GLU A 67 25.83 -0.05 -7.85
C GLU A 67 24.99 -0.38 -9.09
N MET A 68 25.61 -0.79 -10.21
CA MET A 68 24.86 -1.27 -11.38
C MET A 68 24.00 -2.49 -11.07
N ARG A 69 24.46 -3.43 -10.25
CA ARG A 69 23.64 -4.58 -9.81
C ARG A 69 22.47 -4.13 -8.94
N THR A 70 22.72 -3.19 -8.03
CA THR A 70 21.67 -2.58 -7.20
C THR A 70 20.64 -1.83 -8.06
N LEU A 71 21.08 -1.13 -9.12
CA LEU A 71 20.20 -0.47 -10.07
C LEU A 71 19.34 -1.47 -10.84
N GLN A 72 19.93 -2.59 -11.30
CA GLN A 72 19.19 -3.66 -11.97
C GLN A 72 18.08 -4.24 -11.07
N ALA A 73 18.41 -4.56 -9.82
CA ALA A 73 17.44 -5.06 -8.86
C ALA A 73 16.29 -4.05 -8.61
N MET A 74 16.60 -2.76 -8.50
CA MET A 74 15.56 -1.71 -8.38
C MET A 74 14.68 -1.61 -9.63
N ILE A 75 15.25 -1.75 -10.83
CA ILE A 75 14.48 -1.73 -12.08
C ILE A 75 13.54 -2.94 -12.15
N GLU A 76 14.00 -4.13 -11.76
CA GLU A 76 13.16 -5.32 -11.70
C GLU A 76 12.00 -5.16 -10.72
N GLU A 77 12.25 -4.58 -9.54
CA GLU A 77 11.21 -4.32 -8.55
C GLU A 77 10.18 -3.29 -9.05
N ILE A 78 10.62 -2.23 -9.74
CA ILE A 78 9.72 -1.26 -10.40
C ILE A 78 8.85 -1.97 -11.44
N ASN A 79 9.43 -2.84 -12.26
CA ASN A 79 8.68 -3.59 -13.27
C ASN A 79 7.63 -4.50 -12.64
N ASN A 80 7.96 -5.15 -11.52
CA ASN A 80 7.02 -5.98 -10.78
C ASN A 80 5.85 -5.15 -10.21
N LEU A 81 6.13 -3.98 -9.62
CA LEU A 81 5.08 -3.08 -9.12
C LEU A 81 4.20 -2.54 -10.26
N GLN A 82 4.79 -2.22 -11.41
CA GLN A 82 4.02 -1.81 -12.60
C GLN A 82 3.13 -2.94 -13.14
N ALA A 83 3.63 -4.18 -13.15
CA ALA A 83 2.84 -5.34 -13.52
C ALA A 83 1.69 -5.57 -12.54
N GLN A 84 1.96 -5.42 -11.24
CA GLN A 84 0.96 -5.52 -10.18
C GLN A 84 -0.14 -4.47 -10.34
N ARG A 85 0.23 -3.21 -10.60
CA ARG A 85 -0.71 -2.12 -10.90
C ARG A 85 -1.61 -2.46 -12.10
N LYS A 86 -1.03 -2.94 -13.21
CA LYS A 86 -1.80 -3.35 -14.40
C LYS A 86 -2.78 -4.48 -14.08
N SER A 87 -2.37 -5.44 -13.26
CA SER A 87 -3.25 -6.52 -12.82
C SER A 87 -4.47 -5.97 -12.07
N TYR A 88 -4.27 -5.08 -11.09
CA TYR A 88 -5.37 -4.48 -10.34
C TYR A 88 -6.30 -3.63 -11.23
N GLN A 89 -5.74 -2.84 -12.14
CA GLN A 89 -6.53 -2.06 -13.10
C GLN A 89 -7.41 -2.95 -13.99
N ASN A 90 -6.88 -4.08 -14.47
CA ASN A 90 -7.65 -5.02 -15.28
C ASN A 90 -8.74 -5.73 -14.47
N THR A 91 -8.46 -6.05 -13.20
CA THR A 91 -9.46 -6.61 -12.29
C THR A 91 -10.61 -5.63 -12.04
N ASP A 92 -10.32 -4.35 -11.80
CA ASP A 92 -11.34 -3.31 -11.61
C ASP A 92 -12.16 -3.08 -12.90
N GLN A 93 -11.52 -3.02 -14.07
CA GLN A 93 -12.22 -2.88 -15.36
C GLN A 93 -13.10 -4.08 -15.69
N ASN A 94 -12.63 -5.31 -15.43
CA ASN A 94 -13.44 -6.51 -15.66
C ASN A 94 -14.61 -6.61 -14.67
N ALA A 95 -14.40 -6.22 -13.40
CA ALA A 95 -15.48 -6.17 -12.42
C ALA A 95 -16.56 -5.14 -12.83
N GLN A 96 -16.17 -3.99 -13.39
CA GLN A 96 -17.11 -3.00 -13.92
C GLN A 96 -17.84 -3.48 -15.18
N ASN A 97 -17.17 -4.16 -16.11
CA ASN A 97 -17.79 -4.66 -17.34
C ASN A 97 -18.75 -5.85 -17.12
N ASN A 98 -18.54 -6.65 -16.08
CA ASN A 98 -19.38 -7.83 -15.80
C ASN A 98 -20.61 -7.52 -14.93
N LEU A 99 -20.76 -6.28 -14.45
CA LEU A 99 -21.88 -5.78 -13.66
C LEU A 99 -22.76 -4.76 -14.43
N GLY A 100 -22.46 -4.50 -15.70
CA GLY A 100 -23.23 -3.61 -16.59
C GLY A 100 -23.99 -4.35 -17.69
#